data_AF-A0A3S7V0L8-F1
#
_entry.id   AF-A0A3S7V0L8-F1
#
_cell.length_a   1.000
_cell.length_b   1.000
_cell.length_c   1.000
_cell.angle_alpha   90.00
_cell.angle_beta   90.00
_cell.angle_gamma   90.00
#
_symmetry.space_group_name_H-M   'P 1'
#
loop_
_entity.id
_entity.type
_entity.pdbx_description
1 polymer ?
#
loop_
_entity_poly.entity_id
_entity_poly.type
_entity_poly.pdbx_seq_one_letter_code
_entity_poly.pdbx_strand_id
1 'polypeptide(L)'
;MVGSLGCAVQPALAGRGAPESTEALAAELDAMSQGLTAAHPETFRSILETTLASDAYVCRPTPREVFFGEVSEGIRTVAGEMPHYGFYFGPMHYRVQRTRDEAGRGLWQVRVTIAVDPPRGGGALELPDCGLFGLVSGGVCRGVPYASSPKTDACPGSGSFSAPNDAASVRALLGRWSREAEGYYNRDAVRFGLPIHYDFEFVEASEAGWSEVDMSVPLSPTCGRTPYFSAFRSGWSLPIVAHEVGHVLGLLDEYEALSGIVAFYPKTPFVGAELSRMGLSMREETKVLPLHHYLILRRYFCPEPDGRSFYDDALR
;
A
#
# COMPACT_ATOMS: atom_id res chain seq x y z
N MET A 1 10.17 -45.22 32.38
CA MET A 1 9.49 -44.67 31.18
C MET A 1 9.64 -43.17 31.23
N VAL A 2 10.43 -42.63 30.31
CA VAL A 2 10.83 -41.22 30.24
C VAL A 2 9.70 -40.45 29.56
N GLY A 3 9.27 -39.36 30.19
CA GLY A 3 8.20 -38.49 29.70
C GLY A 3 8.66 -37.55 28.59
N SER A 4 7.70 -36.96 27.90
CA SER A 4 7.92 -35.76 27.09
C SER A 4 6.67 -34.88 27.14
N LEU A 5 6.73 -33.87 28.02
CA LEU A 5 5.95 -32.64 27.95
C LEU A 5 6.75 -31.70 27.05
N GLY A 6 6.30 -31.52 25.80
CA GLY A 6 6.88 -30.56 24.88
C GLY A 6 6.24 -29.19 25.09
N CYS A 7 6.82 -28.38 25.99
CA CYS A 7 6.57 -26.94 26.04
C CYS A 7 7.05 -26.29 24.74
N ALA A 8 6.13 -25.81 23.91
CA ALA A 8 6.47 -24.81 22.90
C ALA A 8 6.59 -23.46 23.62
N VAL A 9 7.83 -23.08 23.91
CA VAL A 9 8.19 -21.76 24.41
C VAL A 9 7.88 -20.75 23.30
N GLN A 10 6.82 -19.95 23.47
CA GLN A 10 6.68 -18.70 22.73
C GLN A 10 7.87 -17.80 23.11
N PRO A 11 8.70 -17.32 22.16
CA PRO A 11 9.64 -16.28 22.48
C PRO A 11 8.85 -15.03 22.89
N ALA A 12 9.13 -14.55 24.09
CA ALA A 12 8.58 -13.30 24.61
C ALA A 12 8.89 -12.17 23.63
N LEU A 13 7.86 -11.52 23.10
CA LEU A 13 7.98 -10.23 22.41
C LEU A 13 8.54 -9.22 23.41
N ALA A 14 9.85 -8.99 23.34
CA ALA A 14 10.53 -7.92 24.06
C ALA A 14 10.11 -6.58 23.43
N GLY A 15 9.36 -5.78 24.20
CA GLY A 15 8.88 -4.47 23.76
C GLY A 15 7.67 -3.98 24.56
N ARG A 16 7.71 -4.04 25.90
CA ARG A 16 6.73 -3.36 26.76
C ARG A 16 7.34 -2.06 27.30
N GLY A 17 7.68 -1.14 26.41
CA GLY A 17 7.77 0.28 26.77
C GLY A 17 6.36 0.83 27.04
N ALA A 18 6.24 1.91 27.80
CA ALA A 18 4.97 2.63 27.90
C ALA A 18 4.53 3.06 26.47
N PRO A 19 3.23 3.05 26.14
CA PRO A 19 2.79 3.50 24.82
C PRO A 19 3.25 4.94 24.62
N GLU A 20 4.06 5.16 23.60
CA GLU A 20 4.51 6.50 23.23
C GLU A 20 3.32 7.40 22.90
N SER A 21 3.44 8.68 23.23
CA SER A 21 2.43 9.65 22.85
C SER A 21 2.45 9.84 21.33
N THR A 22 1.29 10.08 20.73
CA THR A 22 1.20 10.42 19.30
C THR A 22 2.08 11.62 18.94
N GLU A 23 2.27 12.55 19.88
CA GLU A 23 3.15 13.70 19.73
C GLU A 23 4.63 13.30 19.60
N ALA A 24 5.12 12.39 20.44
CA ALA A 24 6.49 11.89 20.36
C ALA A 24 6.73 11.12 19.05
N LEU A 25 5.77 10.27 18.65
CA LEU A 25 5.82 9.54 17.38
C LEU A 25 5.85 10.51 16.19
N ALA A 26 4.97 11.51 16.18
CA ALA A 26 4.90 12.51 15.11
C ALA A 26 6.20 13.31 15.01
N ALA A 27 6.77 13.74 16.13
CA ALA A 27 8.01 14.50 16.15
C ALA A 27 9.21 13.70 15.59
N GLU A 28 9.32 12.41 15.94
CA GLU A 28 10.38 11.57 15.38
C GLU A 28 10.18 11.30 13.88
N LEU A 29 8.95 11.06 13.43
CA LEU A 29 8.63 10.87 12.01
C LEU A 29 8.86 12.15 11.18
N ASP A 30 8.55 13.31 11.74
CA ASP A 30 8.82 14.63 11.15
C ASP A 30 10.33 14.85 10.96
N ALA A 31 11.13 14.54 11.98
CA ALA A 31 12.58 14.60 11.91
C ALA A 31 13.17 13.67 10.82
N MET A 32 12.59 12.48 10.64
CA MET A 32 12.97 11.55 9.56
C MET A 32 12.52 12.02 8.18
N SER A 33 11.50 12.88 8.09
CA SER A 33 10.93 13.38 6.84
C SER A 33 11.75 14.50 6.19
N GLN A 34 12.90 14.86 6.75
CA GLN A 34 13.85 15.84 6.20
C GLN A 34 13.22 17.22 5.91
N GLY A 35 12.28 17.64 6.77
CA GLY A 35 11.59 18.93 6.64
C GLY A 35 10.48 18.99 5.59
N LEU A 36 10.16 17.88 4.91
CA LEU A 36 9.03 17.82 3.98
C LEU A 36 7.68 18.05 4.66
N THR A 37 7.60 17.79 5.96
CA THR A 37 6.37 17.95 6.74
C THR A 37 6.26 19.32 7.40
N ALA A 38 7.32 20.14 7.36
CA ALA A 38 7.43 21.40 8.10
C ALA A 38 6.40 22.47 7.69
N ALA A 39 5.91 22.43 6.45
CA ALA A 39 4.87 23.36 5.99
C ALA A 39 3.48 23.00 6.55
N HIS A 40 3.26 21.72 6.91
CA HIS A 40 1.95 21.17 7.28
C HIS A 40 1.99 20.21 8.49
N PRO A 41 2.70 20.54 9.58
CA PRO A 41 2.95 19.61 10.69
C PRO A 41 1.66 19.11 11.35
N GLU A 42 0.66 19.98 11.50
CA GLU A 42 -0.64 19.62 12.08
C GLU A 42 -1.42 18.61 11.24
N THR A 43 -1.37 18.71 9.91
CA THR A 43 -2.02 17.74 9.02
C THR A 43 -1.39 16.36 9.23
N PHE A 44 -0.06 16.27 9.18
CA PHE A 44 0.65 15.00 9.33
C PHE A 44 0.42 14.37 10.69
N ARG A 45 0.40 15.19 11.75
CA ARG A 45 0.03 14.75 13.09
C ARG A 45 -1.40 14.20 13.14
N SER A 46 -2.36 14.90 12.54
CA SER A 46 -3.76 14.47 12.50
C SER A 46 -3.94 13.15 11.75
N ILE A 47 -3.24 12.94 10.63
CA ILE A 47 -3.29 11.69 9.87
C ILE A 47 -2.76 10.53 10.72
N LEU A 48 -1.60 10.73 11.37
CA LEU A 48 -1.04 9.72 12.27
C LEU A 48 -2.00 9.40 13.42
N GLU A 49 -2.57 10.43 14.05
CA GLU A 49 -3.51 10.30 15.16
C GLU A 49 -4.74 9.49 14.76
N THR A 50 -5.42 9.85 13.65
CA THR A 50 -6.61 9.11 13.20
C THR A 50 -6.27 7.69 12.78
N THR A 51 -5.14 7.49 12.10
CA THR A 51 -4.74 6.16 11.65
C THR A 51 -4.45 5.26 12.85
N LEU A 52 -3.68 5.73 13.84
CA LEU A 52 -3.43 4.98 15.07
C LEU A 52 -4.69 4.74 15.91
N ALA A 53 -5.67 5.63 15.85
CA ALA A 53 -6.94 5.47 16.56
C ALA A 53 -7.86 4.43 15.91
N SER A 54 -7.75 4.24 14.59
CA SER A 54 -8.62 3.35 13.81
C SER A 54 -7.97 2.01 13.47
N ASP A 55 -6.67 1.87 13.72
CA ASP A 55 -5.91 0.63 13.47
C ASP A 55 -6.15 -0.40 14.58
N ALA A 56 -6.56 -1.61 14.20
CA ALA A 56 -6.83 -2.71 15.13
C ALA A 56 -5.58 -3.19 15.89
N TYR A 57 -4.39 -3.00 15.32
CA TYR A 57 -3.14 -3.24 16.01
C TYR A 57 -2.90 -2.09 17.00
N VAL A 58 -3.01 -2.32 18.31
CA VAL A 58 -3.05 -1.22 19.30
C VAL A 58 -1.69 -0.76 19.86
N CYS A 59 -0.59 -1.45 19.56
CA CYS A 59 0.72 -1.13 20.15
C CYS A 59 1.35 0.15 19.55
N ARG A 60 2.31 0.79 20.24
CA ARG A 60 2.94 2.05 19.79
C ARG A 60 4.45 2.07 20.03
N PRO A 61 5.23 1.19 19.37
CA PRO A 61 6.69 1.28 19.40
C PRO A 61 7.16 2.59 18.76
N THR A 62 8.32 3.08 19.17
CA THR A 62 8.92 4.28 18.56
C THR A 62 9.31 4.00 17.09
N PRO A 63 9.26 5.01 16.19
CA PRO A 63 9.78 4.86 14.83
C PRO A 63 11.21 4.34 14.78
N ARG A 64 12.08 4.78 15.69
CA ARG A 64 13.45 4.29 15.79
C ARG A 64 13.54 2.81 16.15
N GLU A 65 12.73 2.33 17.09
CA GLU A 65 12.66 0.89 17.39
C GLU A 65 12.15 0.11 16.18
N VAL A 66 11.12 0.61 15.49
CA VAL A 66 10.55 -0.05 14.31
C VAL A 66 11.57 -0.17 13.18
N PHE A 67 12.25 0.93 12.83
CA PHE A 67 13.16 0.93 11.69
C PHE A 67 14.54 0.36 12.04
N PHE A 68 15.09 0.74 13.19
CA PHE A 68 16.51 0.52 13.53
C PHE A 68 16.72 -0.29 14.80
N GLY A 69 15.67 -0.71 15.50
CA GLY A 69 15.78 -1.53 16.70
C GLY A 69 16.35 -2.92 16.42
N GLU A 70 16.92 -3.54 17.45
CA GLU A 70 17.31 -4.96 17.40
C GLU A 70 16.06 -5.83 17.52
N VAL A 71 15.75 -6.54 16.44
CA VAL A 71 14.60 -7.45 16.34
C VAL A 71 15.10 -8.77 15.80
N SER A 72 14.58 -9.87 16.34
CA SER A 72 14.88 -11.20 15.82
C SER A 72 14.49 -11.31 14.34
N GLU A 73 15.36 -11.94 13.55
CA GLU A 73 15.04 -12.32 12.18
C GLU A 73 13.84 -13.26 12.16
N GLY A 74 13.02 -13.16 11.13
CA GLY A 74 11.78 -13.90 11.05
C GLY A 74 10.85 -13.37 9.97
N ILE A 75 9.78 -14.12 9.73
CA ILE A 75 8.71 -13.77 8.79
C ILE A 75 7.41 -13.73 9.56
N ARG A 76 6.61 -12.70 9.33
CA ARG A 76 5.25 -12.58 9.84
C ARG A 76 4.31 -12.20 8.72
N THR A 77 3.15 -12.87 8.69
CA THR A 77 2.01 -12.41 7.88
C THR A 77 1.22 -11.42 8.73
N VAL A 78 0.97 -10.24 8.20
CA VAL A 78 0.20 -9.17 8.84
C VAL A 78 -1.11 -9.03 8.09
N ALA A 79 -2.22 -8.90 8.81
CA ALA A 79 -3.50 -8.60 8.19
C ALA A 79 -3.51 -7.15 7.71
N GLY A 80 -3.81 -6.94 6.42
CA GLY A 80 -4.16 -5.64 5.89
C GLY A 80 -5.64 -5.40 6.20
N GLU A 81 -5.96 -4.38 6.98
CA GLU A 81 -7.34 -4.00 7.23
C GLU A 81 -7.62 -2.63 6.63
N MET A 82 -8.62 -2.56 5.76
CA MET A 82 -9.18 -1.31 5.27
C MET A 82 -10.69 -1.46 5.03
N PRO A 83 -11.57 -0.60 5.61
CA PRO A 83 -13.04 -0.75 5.71
C PRO A 83 -13.86 -1.01 4.44
N HIS A 84 -13.33 -0.70 3.25
CA HIS A 84 -14.05 -0.96 2.00
C HIS A 84 -13.43 -2.08 1.16
N TYR A 85 -12.10 -2.23 1.10
CA TYR A 85 -11.47 -3.30 0.30
C TYR A 85 -11.73 -4.70 0.87
N GLY A 86 -11.69 -4.87 2.19
CA GLY A 86 -11.96 -6.16 2.84
C GLY A 86 -13.36 -6.70 2.53
N PHE A 87 -14.34 -5.80 2.36
CA PHE A 87 -15.71 -6.14 1.98
C PHE A 87 -15.82 -6.65 0.53
N TYR A 88 -15.09 -6.05 -0.41
CA TYR A 88 -15.22 -6.38 -1.83
C TYR A 88 -14.29 -7.52 -2.29
N PHE A 89 -13.14 -7.70 -1.63
CA PHE A 89 -12.06 -8.58 -2.11
C PHE A 89 -11.58 -9.61 -1.10
N GLY A 90 -12.19 -9.65 0.09
CA GLY A 90 -11.82 -10.58 1.15
C GLY A 90 -10.65 -10.09 2.01
N PRO A 91 -10.16 -10.93 2.94
CA PRO A 91 -9.10 -10.55 3.85
C PRO A 91 -7.81 -10.24 3.08
N MET A 92 -7.28 -9.04 3.28
CA MET A 92 -5.99 -8.66 2.73
C MET A 92 -4.91 -9.07 3.73
N HIS A 93 -3.76 -9.48 3.22
CA HIS A 93 -2.59 -9.71 4.04
C HIS A 93 -1.35 -9.21 3.33
N TYR A 94 -0.25 -9.15 4.06
CA TYR A 94 1.07 -8.92 3.49
C TYR A 94 2.11 -9.56 4.37
N ARG A 95 3.27 -9.86 3.80
CA ARG A 95 4.36 -10.52 4.53
C ARG A 95 5.43 -9.51 4.88
N VAL A 96 5.83 -9.50 6.14
CA VAL A 96 6.96 -8.72 6.63
C VAL A 96 8.04 -9.70 7.09
N GLN A 97 9.21 -9.57 6.50
CA GLN A 97 10.38 -10.34 6.86
C GLN A 97 11.46 -9.41 7.41
N ARG A 98 12.10 -9.84 8.49
CA ARG A 98 13.32 -9.25 9.02
C ARG A 98 14.50 -10.15 8.67
N THR A 99 15.49 -9.60 7.99
CA THR A 99 16.78 -10.25 7.71
C THR A 99 17.94 -9.37 8.21
N ARG A 100 19.17 -9.85 8.09
CA ARG A 100 20.38 -9.05 8.20
C ARG A 100 21.08 -8.91 6.85
N ASP A 101 21.64 -7.74 6.59
CA ASP A 101 22.53 -7.49 5.46
C ASP A 101 23.95 -8.06 5.71
N GLU A 102 24.82 -7.97 4.71
CA GLU A 102 26.22 -8.44 4.81
C GLU A 102 27.02 -7.76 5.93
N ALA A 103 26.61 -6.54 6.33
CA ALA A 103 27.21 -5.79 7.43
C ALA A 103 26.55 -6.11 8.79
N GLY A 104 25.63 -7.08 8.85
CA GLY A 104 24.91 -7.50 10.04
C GLY A 104 23.79 -6.54 10.47
N ARG A 105 23.49 -5.49 9.68
CA ARG A 105 22.42 -4.53 9.96
C ARG A 105 21.08 -5.15 9.59
N GLY A 106 20.05 -4.87 10.39
CA GLY A 106 18.72 -5.36 10.10
C GLY A 106 18.11 -4.71 8.86
N LEU A 107 17.49 -5.52 8.01
CA LEU A 107 16.77 -5.11 6.81
C LEU A 107 15.34 -5.66 6.87
N TRP A 108 14.37 -4.80 6.57
CA TRP A 108 12.99 -5.21 6.40
C TRP A 108 12.71 -5.52 4.93
N GLN A 109 11.99 -6.59 4.68
CA GLN A 109 11.37 -6.88 3.39
C GLN A 109 9.85 -6.95 3.58
N VAL A 110 9.11 -6.16 2.80
CA VAL A 110 7.64 -6.14 2.79
C VAL A 110 7.18 -6.66 1.44
N ARG A 111 6.47 -7.79 1.44
CA ARG A 111 5.98 -8.44 0.22
C ARG A 111 4.46 -8.41 0.12
N VAL A 112 3.99 -8.14 -1.09
CA VAL A 112 2.57 -8.25 -1.48
C VAL A 112 2.48 -8.88 -2.87
N THR A 113 1.67 -9.93 -3.01
CA THR A 113 1.29 -10.55 -4.29
C THR A 113 -0.21 -10.36 -4.53
N ILE A 114 -0.56 -9.55 -5.52
CA ILE A 114 -1.94 -9.24 -5.91
C ILE A 114 -2.29 -10.06 -7.16
N ALA A 115 -3.22 -11.01 -7.00
CA ALA A 115 -3.81 -11.73 -8.11
C ALA A 115 -4.86 -10.85 -8.80
N VAL A 116 -4.73 -10.69 -10.11
CA VAL A 116 -5.60 -9.83 -10.90
C VAL A 116 -6.40 -10.67 -11.89
N ASP A 117 -7.73 -10.64 -11.78
CA ASP A 117 -8.64 -11.30 -12.72
C ASP A 117 -8.82 -10.43 -13.98
N PRO A 118 -8.34 -10.86 -15.16
CA PRO A 118 -8.47 -10.06 -16.37
C PRO A 118 -9.95 -9.88 -16.79
N PRO A 119 -10.29 -8.78 -17.49
CA PRO A 119 -11.65 -8.56 -17.94
C PRO A 119 -12.07 -9.62 -18.94
N ARG A 120 -13.25 -10.20 -18.75
CA ARG A 120 -13.81 -11.22 -19.64
C ARG A 120 -14.27 -10.58 -20.94
N GLY A 121 -13.73 -11.07 -22.06
CA GLY A 121 -14.12 -10.66 -23.42
C GLY A 121 -13.03 -9.89 -24.16
N GLY A 122 -13.03 -9.97 -25.49
CA GLY A 122 -12.13 -9.19 -26.34
C GLY A 122 -12.46 -7.69 -26.30
N GLY A 123 -11.51 -6.85 -26.71
CA GLY A 123 -11.69 -5.40 -26.70
C GLY A 123 -10.37 -4.68 -26.51
N ALA A 124 -10.40 -3.53 -25.84
CA ALA A 124 -9.22 -2.73 -25.53
C ALA A 124 -9.12 -2.48 -24.02
N LEU A 125 -7.89 -2.50 -23.50
CA LEU A 125 -7.50 -1.94 -22.22
C LEU A 125 -7.19 -0.47 -22.43
N GLU A 126 -7.87 0.43 -21.72
CA GLU A 126 -7.41 1.81 -21.55
C GLU A 126 -6.14 1.81 -20.70
N LEU A 127 -5.14 2.60 -21.07
CA LEU A 127 -3.84 2.70 -20.39
C LEU A 127 -3.61 4.11 -19.82
N PRO A 128 -2.72 4.30 -18.84
CA PRO A 128 -2.43 5.63 -18.30
C PRO A 128 -1.58 6.51 -19.24
N ASP A 129 -0.80 5.87 -20.11
CA ASP A 129 0.19 6.51 -20.97
C ASP A 129 0.71 5.54 -22.05
N CYS A 130 1.80 5.92 -22.72
CA CYS A 130 2.44 5.16 -23.78
C CYS A 130 3.51 4.15 -23.32
N GLY A 131 3.76 3.99 -22.03
CA GLY A 131 4.89 3.21 -21.49
C GLY A 131 4.83 1.70 -21.79
N LEU A 132 3.69 1.17 -22.23
CA LEU A 132 3.57 -0.21 -22.70
C LEU A 132 3.80 -0.38 -24.21
N PHE A 133 3.88 0.72 -24.97
CA PHE A 133 4.06 0.66 -26.42
C PHE A 133 5.48 0.20 -26.75
N GLY A 134 5.58 -0.87 -27.54
CA GLY A 134 6.83 -1.59 -27.78
C GLY A 134 6.91 -2.93 -27.05
N LEU A 135 6.09 -3.14 -26.01
CA LEU A 135 5.89 -4.44 -25.34
C LEU A 135 4.60 -5.13 -25.80
N VAL A 136 3.64 -4.36 -26.31
CA VAL A 136 2.34 -4.85 -26.79
C VAL A 136 2.11 -4.44 -28.24
N SER A 137 1.39 -5.27 -29.00
CA SER A 137 1.04 -5.00 -30.39
C SER A 137 -0.38 -4.44 -30.50
N GLY A 138 -0.65 -3.55 -31.47
CA GLY A 138 -2.02 -3.20 -31.86
C GLY A 138 -2.75 -2.18 -30.97
N GLY A 139 -2.08 -1.12 -30.50
CA GLY A 139 -2.66 -0.09 -29.63
C GLY A 139 -2.76 1.32 -30.24
N VAL A 140 -3.35 2.25 -29.49
CA VAL A 140 -3.34 3.70 -29.77
C VAL A 140 -2.59 4.42 -28.66
N CYS A 141 -1.54 5.17 -28.98
CA CYS A 141 -0.82 6.03 -28.04
C CYS A 141 -0.74 7.44 -28.61
N ARG A 142 -1.45 8.39 -27.99
CA ARG A 142 -1.37 9.82 -28.34
C ARG A 142 -1.86 10.70 -27.20
N GLY A 143 -1.28 11.89 -27.09
CA GLY A 143 -1.65 12.89 -26.09
C GLY A 143 -0.63 12.99 -24.96
N VAL A 144 -1.04 13.58 -23.84
CA VAL A 144 -0.19 13.79 -22.67
C VAL A 144 -0.48 12.68 -21.64
N PRO A 145 0.54 11.96 -21.16
CA PRO A 145 0.39 10.97 -20.08
C PRO A 145 -0.45 11.49 -18.92
N TYR A 146 -1.28 10.65 -18.31
CA TYR A 146 -2.19 11.08 -17.25
C TYR A 146 -1.45 11.71 -16.07
N ALA A 147 -0.29 11.17 -15.71
CA ALA A 147 0.55 11.70 -14.63
C ALA A 147 1.16 13.08 -14.93
N SER A 148 1.32 13.44 -16.21
CA SER A 148 1.83 14.75 -16.65
C SER A 148 0.72 15.76 -16.91
N SER A 149 -0.54 15.38 -16.73
CA SER A 149 -1.66 16.30 -16.86
C SER A 149 -1.64 17.34 -15.73
N PRO A 150 -1.92 18.62 -16.02
CA PRO A 150 -2.06 19.64 -14.97
C PRO A 150 -3.31 19.42 -14.09
N LYS A 151 -4.20 18.50 -14.49
CA LYS A 151 -5.41 18.15 -13.74
C LYS A 151 -5.13 17.11 -12.67
N THR A 152 -5.89 17.15 -11.60
CA THR A 152 -5.84 16.19 -10.48
C THR A 152 -6.80 15.01 -10.66
N ASP A 153 -7.50 14.92 -11.79
CA ASP A 153 -8.43 13.84 -12.07
C ASP A 153 -7.69 12.52 -12.31
N ALA A 154 -8.24 11.42 -11.77
CA ALA A 154 -7.75 10.06 -12.04
C ALA A 154 -7.58 9.75 -13.53
N CYS A 155 -8.45 10.35 -14.37
CA CYS A 155 -8.52 10.14 -15.81
C CYS A 155 -8.77 11.49 -16.48
N PRO A 156 -7.74 12.31 -16.68
CA PRO A 156 -7.88 13.73 -17.03
C PRO A 156 -8.36 13.99 -18.47
N GLY A 157 -8.58 12.93 -19.26
CA GLY A 157 -8.95 13.01 -20.67
C GLY A 157 -7.87 13.70 -21.52
N SER A 158 -6.60 13.56 -21.13
CA SER A 158 -5.46 14.26 -21.75
C SER A 158 -4.87 13.54 -22.96
N GLY A 159 -5.43 12.39 -23.34
CA GLY A 159 -4.94 11.57 -24.44
C GLY A 159 -5.84 10.38 -24.75
N SER A 160 -5.38 9.53 -25.65
CA SER A 160 -5.96 8.23 -25.95
C SER A 160 -4.83 7.21 -25.89
N PHE A 161 -4.87 6.37 -24.86
CA PHE A 161 -3.90 5.30 -24.64
C PHE A 161 -4.66 3.99 -24.51
N SER A 162 -4.42 3.05 -25.40
CA SER A 162 -5.08 1.75 -25.35
C SER A 162 -4.24 0.65 -25.97
N ALA A 163 -4.41 -0.56 -25.46
CA ALA A 163 -3.87 -1.79 -26.02
C ALA A 163 -5.00 -2.82 -26.18
N PRO A 164 -4.83 -3.88 -26.98
CA PRO A 164 -5.80 -4.98 -27.01
C PRO A 164 -5.97 -5.60 -25.61
N ASN A 165 -7.17 -6.04 -25.27
CA ASN A 165 -7.41 -6.86 -24.08
C ASN A 165 -7.05 -8.33 -24.40
N ASP A 166 -5.76 -8.61 -24.48
CA ASP A 166 -5.21 -9.95 -24.62
C ASP A 166 -4.21 -10.27 -23.49
N ALA A 167 -3.88 -11.56 -23.34
CA ALA A 167 -3.04 -12.02 -22.24
C ALA A 167 -1.63 -11.39 -22.28
N ALA A 168 -1.08 -11.10 -23.46
CA ALA A 168 0.22 -10.44 -23.58
C ALA A 168 0.17 -9.01 -23.04
N SER A 169 -0.90 -8.27 -23.36
CA SER A 169 -1.10 -6.90 -22.91
C SER A 169 -1.39 -6.81 -21.42
N VAL A 170 -2.17 -7.75 -20.88
CA VAL A 170 -2.41 -7.88 -19.44
C VAL A 170 -1.10 -8.18 -18.70
N ARG A 171 -0.32 -9.19 -19.11
CA ARG A 171 0.98 -9.46 -18.46
C ARG A 171 1.95 -8.29 -18.54
N ALA A 172 1.99 -7.58 -19.66
CA ALA A 172 2.84 -6.39 -19.80
C ALA A 172 2.42 -5.28 -18.83
N LEU A 173 1.11 -5.06 -18.67
CA LEU A 173 0.55 -4.11 -17.71
C LEU A 173 0.87 -4.51 -16.27
N LEU A 174 0.56 -5.75 -15.87
CA LEU A 174 0.80 -6.24 -14.51
C LEU A 174 2.28 -6.22 -14.16
N GLY A 175 3.14 -6.70 -15.07
CA GLY A 175 4.59 -6.64 -14.87
C GLY A 175 5.13 -5.22 -14.76
N ARG A 176 4.51 -4.23 -15.43
CA ARG A 176 4.83 -2.81 -15.24
C ARG A 176 4.38 -2.33 -13.86
N TRP A 177 3.16 -2.65 -13.43
CA TRP A 177 2.67 -2.29 -12.10
C TRP A 177 3.55 -2.85 -10.99
N SER A 178 3.97 -4.13 -11.08
CA SER A 178 4.91 -4.74 -10.13
C SER A 178 6.17 -3.88 -10.00
N ARG A 179 6.87 -3.61 -11.12
CA ARG A 179 8.13 -2.86 -11.10
C ARG A 179 7.96 -1.41 -10.63
N GLU A 180 6.94 -0.74 -11.14
CA GLU A 180 6.81 0.70 -10.92
C GLU A 180 6.25 1.01 -9.53
N ALA A 181 5.24 0.28 -9.04
CA ALA A 181 4.72 0.48 -7.68
C ALA A 181 5.79 0.12 -6.63
N GLU A 182 6.51 -0.98 -6.84
CA GLU A 182 7.62 -1.38 -5.99
C GLU A 182 8.72 -0.30 -5.99
N GLY A 183 9.15 0.13 -7.18
CA GLY A 183 10.13 1.19 -7.36
C GLY A 183 9.71 2.51 -6.70
N TYR A 184 8.41 2.81 -6.69
CA TYR A 184 7.86 4.01 -6.05
C TYR A 184 8.08 4.00 -4.53
N TYR A 185 7.76 2.91 -3.85
CA TYR A 185 7.97 2.74 -2.41
C TYR A 185 9.46 2.63 -2.06
N ASN A 186 10.22 1.85 -2.82
CA ASN A 186 11.66 1.66 -2.60
C ASN A 186 12.45 2.96 -2.78
N ARG A 187 12.11 3.78 -3.78
CA ARG A 187 12.69 5.11 -4.00
C ARG A 187 12.63 5.97 -2.75
N ASP A 188 11.46 6.02 -2.11
CA ASP A 188 11.23 6.91 -0.97
C ASP A 188 11.79 6.32 0.33
N ALA A 189 11.70 5.00 0.54
CA ALA A 189 12.40 4.34 1.65
C ALA A 189 13.92 4.63 1.62
N VAL A 190 14.55 4.52 0.45
CA VAL A 190 15.96 4.87 0.23
C VAL A 190 16.21 6.36 0.47
N ARG A 191 15.36 7.24 -0.05
CA ARG A 191 15.47 8.69 0.14
C ARG A 191 15.53 9.07 1.62
N PHE A 192 14.73 8.41 2.45
CA PHE A 192 14.66 8.67 3.89
C PHE A 192 15.67 7.85 4.71
N GLY A 193 16.50 7.03 4.06
CA GLY A 193 17.49 6.19 4.75
C GLY A 193 16.88 5.09 5.60
N LEU A 194 15.67 4.63 5.25
CA LEU A 194 14.97 3.57 5.96
C LEU A 194 15.46 2.20 5.46
N PRO A 195 15.74 1.24 6.37
CA PRO A 195 16.26 -0.07 5.99
C PRO A 195 15.10 -1.00 5.59
N ILE A 196 14.40 -0.64 4.51
CA ILE A 196 13.19 -1.31 4.05
C ILE A 196 13.30 -1.53 2.55
N HIS A 197 12.94 -2.73 2.13
CA HIS A 197 12.74 -3.11 0.75
C HIS A 197 11.32 -3.62 0.56
N TYR A 198 10.67 -3.16 -0.50
CA TYR A 198 9.37 -3.61 -0.94
C TYR A 198 9.54 -4.55 -2.13
N ASP A 199 8.71 -5.58 -2.18
CA ASP A 199 8.66 -6.63 -3.20
C ASP A 199 7.18 -6.80 -3.58
N PHE A 200 6.75 -6.12 -4.64
CA PHE A 200 5.35 -6.12 -5.06
C PHE A 200 5.18 -6.88 -6.37
N GLU A 201 4.20 -7.76 -6.39
CA GLU A 201 3.91 -8.58 -7.55
C GLU A 201 2.42 -8.49 -7.91
N PHE A 202 2.14 -8.11 -9.15
CA PHE A 202 0.84 -8.26 -9.78
C PHE A 202 0.92 -9.43 -10.75
N VAL A 203 0.07 -10.44 -10.56
CA VAL A 203 0.03 -11.65 -11.38
C VAL A 203 -1.36 -11.88 -11.95
N GLU A 204 -1.47 -12.56 -13.08
CA GLU A 204 -2.78 -13.02 -13.55
C GLU A 204 -3.33 -14.04 -12.54
N ALA A 205 -4.60 -13.92 -12.13
CA ALA A 205 -5.19 -14.81 -11.13
C ALA A 205 -5.15 -16.29 -11.54
N SER A 206 -5.16 -16.60 -12.83
CA SER A 206 -5.01 -17.96 -13.35
C SER A 206 -3.59 -18.53 -13.23
N GLU A 207 -2.58 -17.67 -13.09
CA GLU A 207 -1.17 -18.06 -12.95
C GLU A 207 -0.74 -18.14 -11.48
N ALA A 208 -1.53 -17.56 -10.57
CA ALA A 208 -1.22 -17.51 -9.16
C ALA A 208 -1.39 -18.88 -8.48
N GLY A 209 -0.34 -19.35 -7.81
CA GLY A 209 -0.49 -20.40 -6.81
C GLY A 209 -1.25 -19.84 -5.61
N TRP A 210 -2.45 -20.33 -5.34
CA TRP A 210 -3.36 -19.80 -4.31
C TRP A 210 -2.76 -19.70 -2.89
N SER A 211 -1.64 -20.37 -2.59
CA SER A 211 -0.92 -20.27 -1.32
C SER A 211 -0.09 -18.99 -1.16
N GLU A 212 0.11 -18.21 -2.22
CA GLU A 212 1.02 -17.05 -2.23
C GLU A 212 0.31 -15.71 -2.42
N VAL A 213 -0.99 -15.72 -2.75
CA VAL A 213 -1.79 -14.53 -3.05
C VAL A 213 -2.24 -13.81 -1.78
N ASP A 214 -1.86 -12.54 -1.67
CA ASP A 214 -2.19 -11.63 -0.57
C ASP A 214 -3.56 -10.95 -0.75
N MET A 215 -4.01 -10.81 -2.01
CA MET A 215 -5.31 -10.24 -2.38
C MET A 215 -5.69 -10.67 -3.82
N SER A 216 -6.98 -10.91 -4.08
CA SER A 216 -7.51 -11.11 -5.45
C SER A 216 -8.45 -10.00 -5.85
N VAL A 217 -8.24 -9.40 -7.02
CA VAL A 217 -9.03 -8.27 -7.52
C VAL A 217 -9.34 -8.41 -9.01
N PRO A 218 -10.52 -8.00 -9.47
CA PRO A 218 -10.79 -7.90 -10.90
C PRO A 218 -10.10 -6.68 -11.51
N LEU A 219 -9.79 -6.79 -12.80
CA LEU A 219 -9.30 -5.71 -13.64
C LEU A 219 -10.43 -5.12 -14.48
N SER A 220 -10.70 -3.84 -14.28
CA SER A 220 -11.54 -3.03 -15.17
C SER A 220 -10.69 -2.51 -16.34
N PRO A 221 -11.11 -2.69 -17.60
CA PRO A 221 -10.33 -2.33 -18.79
C PRO A 221 -10.35 -0.83 -19.10
N THR A 222 -10.67 0.02 -18.12
CA THR A 222 -10.93 1.45 -18.29
C THR A 222 -10.24 2.21 -17.18
N CYS A 223 -9.86 3.47 -17.41
CA CYS A 223 -9.47 4.38 -16.34
C CYS A 223 -10.69 4.80 -15.48
N GLY A 224 -11.89 4.89 -16.08
CA GLY A 224 -13.08 5.59 -15.54
C GLY A 224 -13.91 4.90 -14.44
N ARG A 225 -15.04 5.53 -14.08
CA ARG A 225 -15.89 5.34 -12.86
C ARG A 225 -16.69 4.02 -12.81
N THR A 226 -16.09 2.88 -12.42
CA THR A 226 -16.86 1.86 -11.66
C THR A 226 -16.90 2.27 -10.18
N PRO A 227 -17.64 1.60 -9.27
CA PRO A 227 -17.51 1.87 -7.85
C PRO A 227 -16.02 1.81 -7.45
N TYR A 228 -15.57 2.77 -6.64
CA TYR A 228 -14.14 3.04 -6.38
C TYR A 228 -13.37 1.88 -5.75
N PHE A 229 -14.03 0.78 -5.39
CA PHE A 229 -13.46 -0.30 -4.60
C PHE A 229 -13.87 -1.67 -5.13
N SER A 230 -14.25 -1.77 -6.41
CA SER A 230 -14.74 -3.03 -6.99
C SER A 230 -13.78 -3.67 -8.00
N ALA A 231 -12.72 -2.97 -8.41
CA ALA A 231 -11.71 -3.45 -9.34
C ALA A 231 -10.47 -2.54 -9.35
N PHE A 232 -9.30 -3.12 -9.65
CA PHE A 232 -8.19 -2.36 -10.18
C PHE A 232 -8.49 -1.89 -11.60
N ARG A 233 -7.87 -0.81 -12.07
CA ARG A 233 -8.15 -0.25 -13.39
C ARG A 233 -6.92 -0.17 -14.26
N SER A 234 -7.02 -0.68 -15.48
CA SER A 234 -5.90 -0.70 -16.43
C SER A 234 -5.38 0.70 -16.80
N GLY A 235 -6.24 1.71 -16.73
CA GLY A 235 -5.91 3.09 -17.07
C GLY A 235 -5.37 3.92 -15.91
N TRP A 236 -5.19 3.35 -14.72
CA TRP A 236 -4.64 4.06 -13.58
C TRP A 236 -3.16 4.39 -13.78
N SER A 237 -2.80 5.63 -13.44
CA SER A 237 -1.40 6.04 -13.39
C SER A 237 -0.69 5.39 -12.21
N LEU A 238 0.65 5.38 -12.28
CA LEU A 238 1.49 4.82 -11.22
C LEU A 238 1.13 5.34 -9.81
N PRO A 239 0.94 6.66 -9.57
CA PRO A 239 0.58 7.15 -8.25
C PRO A 239 -0.72 6.53 -7.69
N ILE A 240 -1.72 6.27 -8.54
CA ILE A 240 -2.94 5.58 -8.09
C ILE A 240 -2.61 4.13 -7.75
N VAL A 241 -1.92 3.40 -8.62
CA VAL A 241 -1.58 1.98 -8.38
C VAL A 241 -0.80 1.84 -7.08
N ALA A 242 0.18 2.71 -6.83
CA ALA A 242 0.94 2.74 -5.58
C ALA A 242 0.06 3.04 -4.36
N HIS A 243 -0.88 3.99 -4.48
CA HIS A 243 -1.85 4.29 -3.43
C HIS A 243 -2.72 3.08 -3.07
N GLU A 244 -3.24 2.35 -4.06
CA GLU A 244 -4.06 1.16 -3.81
C GLU A 244 -3.25 0.02 -3.18
N VAL A 245 -1.96 -0.12 -3.52
CA VAL A 245 -1.06 -1.05 -2.80
C VAL A 245 -0.92 -0.65 -1.32
N GLY A 246 -0.90 0.66 -1.03
CA GLY A 246 -0.94 1.17 0.34
C GLY A 246 -2.14 0.65 1.14
N HIS A 247 -3.30 0.55 0.49
CA HIS A 247 -4.50 -0.01 1.10
C HIS A 247 -4.39 -1.51 1.38
N VAL A 248 -3.76 -2.28 0.48
CA VAL A 248 -3.44 -3.71 0.74
C VAL A 248 -2.50 -3.85 1.95
N LEU A 249 -1.59 -2.89 2.12
CA LEU A 249 -0.72 -2.78 3.29
C LEU A 249 -1.43 -2.21 4.53
N GLY A 250 -2.76 -2.10 4.53
CA GLY A 250 -3.58 -1.66 5.65
C GLY A 250 -3.49 -0.16 5.97
N LEU A 251 -3.04 0.66 5.02
CA LEU A 251 -3.02 2.11 5.20
C LEU A 251 -4.40 2.67 4.84
N LEU A 252 -4.93 3.55 5.69
CA LEU A 252 -6.24 4.14 5.48
C LEU A 252 -6.23 5.14 4.31
N ASP A 253 -7.41 5.34 3.72
CA ASP A 253 -7.63 6.49 2.85
C ASP A 253 -7.64 7.74 3.73
N GLU A 254 -6.89 8.76 3.35
CA GLU A 254 -6.79 9.98 4.15
C GLU A 254 -8.09 10.76 4.21
N TYR A 255 -8.99 10.55 3.24
CA TYR A 255 -10.35 11.05 3.38
C TYR A 255 -11.05 10.38 4.56
N GLU A 256 -10.88 9.08 4.81
CA GLU A 256 -11.43 8.42 6.00
C GLU A 256 -10.75 8.96 7.27
N ALA A 257 -9.44 9.22 7.21
CA ALA A 257 -8.67 9.78 8.32
C ALA A 257 -9.05 11.23 8.70
N LEU A 258 -9.58 12.01 7.74
CA LEU A 258 -9.91 13.43 7.95
C LEU A 258 -11.42 13.73 7.92
N SER A 259 -12.25 12.85 7.34
CA SER A 259 -13.69 13.11 7.16
C SER A 259 -14.58 12.44 8.19
N GLY A 260 -14.07 11.51 9.01
CA GLY A 260 -14.87 10.83 10.02
C GLY A 260 -16.10 10.14 9.39
N ILE A 261 -15.87 9.14 8.55
CA ILE A 261 -16.86 8.16 8.05
C ILE A 261 -18.23 8.80 7.71
N VAL A 262 -18.34 9.58 6.62
CA VAL A 262 -19.63 10.15 6.15
C VAL A 262 -19.87 9.93 4.65
N ALA A 263 -21.14 9.67 4.29
CA ALA A 263 -21.64 9.24 2.98
C ALA A 263 -21.52 10.26 1.81
N PHE A 264 -20.94 11.45 2.01
CA PHE A 264 -20.76 12.46 0.96
C PHE A 264 -19.29 12.82 0.82
N TYR A 265 -18.55 11.91 0.16
CA TYR A 265 -17.13 11.96 -0.23
C TYR A 265 -16.79 13.25 -1.03
N PRO A 266 -16.19 14.29 -0.44
CA PRO A 266 -15.67 15.42 -1.21
C PRO A 266 -14.22 15.08 -1.59
N LYS A 267 -13.94 14.96 -2.89
CA LYS A 267 -12.60 14.75 -3.47
C LYS A 267 -11.70 16.00 -3.35
N THR A 268 -11.82 16.75 -2.27
CA THR A 268 -11.12 18.01 -2.10
C THR A 268 -9.76 17.71 -1.49
N PRO A 269 -8.64 17.97 -2.20
CA PRO A 269 -7.33 17.77 -1.63
C PRO A 269 -7.20 18.58 -0.33
N PHE A 270 -6.71 17.94 0.73
CA PHE A 270 -6.41 18.59 2.00
C PHE A 270 -5.05 19.29 1.96
N VAL A 271 -4.78 20.14 2.93
CA VAL A 271 -3.51 20.89 3.06
C VAL A 271 -2.35 19.93 3.41
N GLY A 272 -1.26 19.91 2.64
CA GLY A 272 -0.15 18.96 2.80
C GLY A 272 -0.19 17.79 1.84
N ALA A 273 -1.32 17.62 1.15
CA ALA A 273 -1.50 16.56 0.19
C ALA A 273 -0.51 16.72 -0.99
N GLU A 274 -0.07 17.91 -1.39
CA GLU A 274 0.94 18.06 -2.45
C GLU A 274 2.26 17.32 -2.20
N LEU A 275 2.61 16.99 -0.94
CA LEU A 275 3.86 16.33 -0.56
C LEU A 275 3.70 14.82 -0.36
N SER A 276 2.55 14.41 0.15
CA SER A 276 2.26 13.04 0.57
C SER A 276 0.75 12.81 0.48
N ARG A 277 0.31 12.01 -0.51
CA ARG A 277 -1.09 11.56 -0.64
C ARG A 277 -1.13 10.05 -0.71
N MET A 278 -1.78 9.43 0.23
CA MET A 278 -2.68 8.30 0.04
C MET A 278 -4.11 8.81 -0.22
N GLY A 279 -4.25 9.79 -1.12
CA GLY A 279 -5.45 10.62 -1.26
C GLY A 279 -5.42 11.52 -2.51
N LEU A 280 -5.21 10.90 -3.68
CA LEU A 280 -5.34 11.49 -5.03
C LEU A 280 -4.42 12.66 -5.36
N SER A 281 -3.11 12.41 -5.46
CA SER A 281 -2.24 13.24 -6.29
C SER A 281 -1.93 12.35 -7.46
N MET A 282 -2.40 12.74 -8.62
CA MET A 282 -2.10 12.04 -9.87
C MET A 282 -0.64 12.19 -10.29
N ARG A 283 0.20 12.75 -9.42
CA ARG A 283 1.50 13.23 -9.78
C ARG A 283 2.59 12.31 -9.28
N GLU A 284 3.54 12.04 -10.17
CA GLU A 284 4.67 11.14 -9.91
C GLU A 284 5.60 11.65 -8.82
N GLU A 285 5.61 12.96 -8.54
CA GLU A 285 6.47 13.56 -7.51
C GLU A 285 6.02 13.27 -6.07
N THR A 286 4.80 12.79 -5.85
CA THR A 286 4.28 12.48 -4.51
C THR A 286 5.18 11.46 -3.80
N LYS A 287 5.25 11.57 -2.46
CA LYS A 287 6.18 10.80 -1.63
C LYS A 287 5.49 9.86 -0.66
N VAL A 288 6.03 8.64 -0.54
CA VAL A 288 5.74 7.75 0.58
C VAL A 288 6.62 8.19 1.77
N LEU A 289 6.05 8.98 2.68
CA LEU A 289 6.75 9.47 3.87
C LEU A 289 7.09 8.37 4.90
N PRO A 290 8.07 8.63 5.81
CA PRO A 290 8.38 7.76 6.95
C PRO A 290 7.17 7.31 7.76
N LEU A 291 6.14 8.16 7.91
CA LEU A 291 4.93 7.81 8.65
C LEU A 291 4.22 6.57 8.07
N HIS A 292 4.21 6.41 6.75
CA HIS A 292 3.57 5.28 6.09
C HIS A 292 4.35 3.99 6.33
N HIS A 293 5.66 4.06 6.13
CA HIS A 293 6.56 2.94 6.39
C HIS A 293 6.47 2.49 7.86
N TYR A 294 6.33 3.44 8.77
CA TYR A 294 6.13 3.18 10.19
C TYR A 294 4.82 2.44 10.44
N LEU A 295 3.70 2.93 9.91
CA LEU A 295 2.39 2.29 10.08
C LEU A 295 2.38 0.84 9.56
N ILE A 296 3.02 0.59 8.41
CA ILE A 296 3.15 -0.75 7.82
C ILE A 296 3.94 -1.69 8.72
N LEU A 297 5.14 -1.28 9.15
CA LEU A 297 6.06 -2.15 9.90
C LEU A 297 5.73 -2.26 11.38
N ARG A 298 5.12 -1.24 11.98
CA ARG A 298 4.66 -1.23 13.37
C ARG A 298 3.84 -2.48 13.71
N ARG A 299 2.99 -2.92 12.79
CA ARG A 299 2.11 -4.08 12.99
C ARG A 299 2.88 -5.38 13.19
N TYR A 300 4.12 -5.47 12.68
CA TYR A 300 5.03 -6.59 12.96
C TYR A 300 5.34 -6.75 14.45
N PHE A 301 5.29 -5.66 15.23
CA PHE A 301 5.58 -5.65 16.66
C PHE A 301 4.33 -5.81 17.53
N CYS A 302 3.16 -5.46 16.98
CA CYS A 302 1.92 -5.50 17.73
C CYS A 302 1.38 -6.92 17.81
N PRO A 303 0.74 -7.33 18.93
CA PRO A 303 -0.06 -8.54 18.94
C PRO A 303 -1.09 -8.53 17.81
N GLU A 304 -1.47 -9.70 17.29
CA GLU A 304 -2.66 -9.79 16.46
C GLU A 304 -3.86 -9.28 17.27
N PRO A 305 -4.78 -8.52 16.66
CA PRO A 305 -5.96 -8.02 17.37
C PRO A 305 -6.78 -9.17 18.00
N ASP A 306 -7.21 -8.97 19.25
CA ASP A 306 -8.08 -9.90 19.99
C ASP A 306 -9.49 -9.84 19.40
N GLY A 307 -9.71 -10.51 18.28
CA GLY A 307 -10.98 -10.41 17.59
C GLY A 307 -10.89 -10.86 16.15
N ARG A 308 -11.90 -11.64 15.80
CA ARG A 308 -12.47 -11.69 14.47
C ARG A 308 -12.43 -10.30 13.80
N SER A 309 -11.99 -10.25 12.55
CA SER A 309 -11.77 -9.02 11.77
C SER A 309 -12.94 -8.05 11.94
N PHE A 310 -12.72 -6.72 11.81
CA PHE A 310 -13.78 -5.68 11.82
C PHE A 310 -15.07 -6.08 11.06
N TYR A 311 -14.96 -7.00 10.09
CA TYR A 311 -16.03 -7.49 9.22
C TYR A 311 -16.75 -8.77 9.64
N ASP A 312 -16.28 -9.50 10.64
CA ASP A 312 -16.99 -10.67 11.15
C ASP A 312 -18.36 -10.31 11.76
N ASP A 313 -18.54 -9.04 12.13
CA ASP A 313 -19.83 -8.46 12.52
C ASP A 313 -20.61 -7.85 11.33
N ALA A 314 -19.93 -7.45 10.24
CA ALA A 314 -20.54 -6.83 9.05
C ALA A 314 -21.14 -7.84 8.05
N LEU A 315 -20.81 -9.13 8.18
CA LEU A 315 -21.33 -10.25 7.37
C LEU A 315 -22.48 -11.03 8.05
N ARG A 316 -23.04 -10.52 9.15
CA ARG A 316 -24.25 -11.05 9.82
C ARG A 316 -25.47 -10.18 9.52
#